data_AF-A0A1F5V2W5-F1
#
_entry.id   AF-A0A1F5V2W5-F1
#
_cell.length_a   1.000
_cell.length_b   1.000
_cell.length_c   1.000
_cell.angle_alpha   90.00
_cell.angle_beta   90.00
_cell.angle_gamma   90.00
#
_symmetry.space_group_name_H-M   'P 1'
#
loop_
_entity.id
_entity.type
_entity.pdbx_description
1 polymer ?
#
loop_
_entity_poly.entity_id
_entity_poly.type
_entity_poly.pdbx_seq_one_letter_code
_entity_poly.pdbx_strand_id
1 'polypeptide(L)'
;MPRAAEGDTQIDIDLSGQLGRFDTETVMAAVACPPCDTSSGRSIIIIISGQVKQTVRQELQGYFRVLRRPELALYVAGLCILIQRTTKSIPLDRGAQFLIDNEFSGKEREIRGRLLNYIRTIDPGFAKERIVFGRMGRNSPAYKIARAGRRARAEGSIIGDAELISAEQLLTVLGFS
;
A
#
# COMPACT_ATOMS: atom_id res chain seq x y z
N MET A 1 7.93 -8.58 -19.28
CA MET A 1 6.82 -8.32 -18.36
C MET A 1 5.57 -8.87 -19.03
N PRO A 2 4.96 -9.97 -18.54
CA PRO A 2 3.70 -10.43 -19.09
C PRO A 2 2.67 -9.32 -18.92
N ARG A 3 2.06 -8.87 -20.02
CA ARG A 3 0.88 -8.01 -19.96
C ARG A 3 -0.26 -8.84 -19.40
N ALA A 4 -1.07 -8.25 -18.53
CA ALA A 4 -2.37 -8.78 -18.17
C ALA A 4 -3.14 -9.17 -19.45
N ALA A 5 -3.93 -10.24 -19.43
CA ALA A 5 -4.75 -10.59 -20.58
C ALA A 5 -5.68 -9.42 -20.91
N GLU A 6 -5.98 -9.20 -22.19
CA GLU A 6 -6.95 -8.16 -22.60
C GLU A 6 -8.28 -8.39 -21.85
N GLY A 7 -8.58 -7.50 -20.89
CA GLY A 7 -9.78 -7.57 -20.05
C GLY A 7 -9.54 -7.72 -18.55
N ASP A 8 -8.32 -8.07 -18.11
CA ASP A 8 -8.01 -8.21 -16.68
C ASP A 8 -7.73 -6.84 -16.04
N THR A 9 -8.38 -6.56 -14.90
CA THR A 9 -8.17 -5.31 -14.16
C THR A 9 -6.77 -5.25 -13.53
N GLN A 10 -5.95 -4.26 -13.87
CA GLN A 10 -4.68 -4.01 -13.17
C GLN A 10 -4.87 -2.94 -12.09
N ILE A 11 -4.37 -3.17 -10.88
CA ILE A 11 -4.29 -2.20 -9.80
C ILE A 11 -2.84 -1.78 -9.62
N ASP A 12 -2.53 -0.53 -9.95
CA ASP A 12 -1.21 0.05 -9.70
C ASP A 12 -1.14 0.56 -8.26
N ILE A 13 -0.11 0.16 -7.51
CA ILE A 13 0.13 0.58 -6.12
C ILE A 13 1.49 1.25 -5.98
N ASP A 14 1.47 2.55 -5.67
CA ASP A 14 2.67 3.37 -5.51
C ASP A 14 2.66 4.13 -4.18
N LEU A 15 3.80 4.70 -3.81
CA LEU A 15 3.96 5.53 -2.63
C LEU A 15 4.73 6.81 -2.93
N SER A 16 4.48 7.83 -2.11
CA SER A 16 5.27 9.05 -2.07
C SER A 16 5.68 9.34 -0.63
N GLY A 17 6.98 9.55 -0.43
CA GLY A 17 7.59 9.64 0.90
C GLY A 17 8.63 8.54 1.06
N GLN A 18 9.32 8.53 2.20
CA GLN A 18 10.22 7.43 2.56
C GLN A 18 9.72 6.83 3.86
N LEU A 19 9.38 5.54 3.85
CA LEU A 19 8.93 4.85 5.07
C LEU A 19 10.04 4.78 6.13
N GLY A 20 11.31 4.75 5.69
CA GLY A 20 12.47 4.84 6.58
C GLY A 20 12.66 6.22 7.23
N ARG A 21 12.00 7.28 6.76
CA ARG A 21 11.99 8.60 7.40
C ARG A 21 10.78 8.74 8.31
N PHE A 22 10.95 8.38 9.58
CA PHE A 22 9.90 8.32 10.60
C PHE A 22 9.35 9.69 11.02
N ASP A 23 9.99 10.79 10.63
CA ASP A 23 9.60 12.17 10.89
C ASP A 23 8.72 12.77 9.79
N THR A 24 8.63 12.12 8.63
CA THR A 24 7.87 12.61 7.47
C THR A 24 6.63 11.76 7.22
N GLU A 25 5.64 12.30 6.52
CA GLU A 25 4.49 11.49 6.10
C GLU A 25 4.83 10.58 4.92
N THR A 26 4.09 9.49 4.80
CA THR A 26 4.08 8.62 3.63
C THR A 26 2.66 8.50 3.12
N VAL A 27 2.47 8.76 1.83
CA VAL A 27 1.19 8.58 1.14
C VAL A 27 1.31 7.37 0.23
N MET A 28 0.35 6.45 0.30
CA MET A 28 0.27 5.30 -0.60
C MET A 28 -1.03 5.38 -1.38
N ALA A 29 -1.00 5.03 -2.66
CA ALA A 29 -2.16 5.08 -3.53
C ALA A 29 -2.31 3.80 -4.34
N ALA A 30 -3.55 3.34 -4.48
CA ALA A 30 -3.94 2.24 -5.37
C ALA A 30 -4.91 2.75 -6.43
N VAL A 31 -4.68 2.41 -7.70
CA VAL A 31 -5.48 2.90 -8.83
C VAL A 31 -5.78 1.78 -9.82
N ALA A 32 -7.04 1.61 -10.20
CA ALA A 32 -7.43 0.65 -11.23
C ALA A 32 -7.13 1.16 -12.67
N CYS A 33 -6.60 0.28 -13.51
CA CYS A 33 -6.11 0.52 -14.86
C CYS A 33 -6.63 -0.57 -15.86
N PRO A 34 -7.19 -0.19 -17.02
CA PRO A 34 -7.61 1.16 -17.38
C PRO A 34 -8.69 1.66 -16.40
N PRO A 35 -8.81 2.98 -16.18
CA PRO A 35 -9.87 3.50 -15.33
C PRO A 35 -11.21 3.00 -15.86
N CYS A 36 -11.98 2.29 -15.03
CA CYS A 36 -13.31 1.80 -15.39
C CYS A 36 -14.14 2.98 -15.90
N ASP A 37 -14.93 2.81 -16.97
CA ASP A 37 -15.70 3.83 -17.73
C ASP A 37 -16.63 4.79 -16.93
N THR A 38 -16.64 4.72 -15.60
CA THR A 38 -17.20 5.74 -14.73
C THR A 38 -16.19 6.86 -14.54
N SER A 39 -16.60 8.10 -14.79
CA SER A 39 -15.91 9.41 -14.65
C SER A 39 -15.19 9.71 -13.31
N SER A 40 -15.00 8.72 -12.47
CA SER A 40 -14.21 8.70 -11.24
C SER A 40 -13.41 7.40 -11.21
N GLY A 41 -12.21 7.42 -11.80
CA GLY A 41 -11.24 6.35 -11.63
C GLY A 41 -11.06 6.07 -10.14
N ARG A 42 -11.48 4.89 -9.68
CA ARG A 42 -11.46 4.54 -8.25
C ARG A 42 -10.02 4.46 -7.80
N SER A 43 -9.61 5.46 -7.03
CA SER A 43 -8.33 5.47 -6.34
C SER A 43 -8.58 5.35 -4.86
N ILE A 44 -7.74 4.58 -4.18
CA ILE A 44 -7.69 4.54 -2.73
C ILE A 44 -6.38 5.19 -2.31
N ILE A 45 -6.46 6.12 -1.36
CA ILE A 45 -5.30 6.85 -0.86
C ILE A 45 -5.27 6.64 0.65
N ILE A 46 -4.13 6.20 1.17
CA ILE A 46 -3.88 6.14 2.61
C ILE A 46 -2.67 7.01 2.96
N ILE A 47 -2.71 7.59 4.16
CA ILE A 47 -1.69 8.49 4.66
C ILE A 47 -1.21 7.98 6.01
N ILE A 48 0.09 7.73 6.10
CA ILE A 48 0.76 7.32 7.33
C ILE A 48 1.62 8.49 7.79
N SER A 49 1.20 9.15 8.86
CA SER A 49 1.92 10.32 9.39
C SER A 49 3.25 9.93 10.04
N GLY A 50 4.17 10.89 10.17
CA GLY A 50 5.42 10.69 10.91
C GLY A 50 5.17 10.25 12.35
N GLN A 51 4.23 10.91 13.03
CA GLN A 51 3.84 10.56 14.40
C GLN A 51 3.38 9.11 14.52
N VAL A 52 2.52 8.65 13.60
CA VAL A 52 2.05 7.25 13.58
C VAL A 52 3.21 6.28 13.38
N LYS A 53 4.14 6.57 12.46
CA LYS A 53 5.34 5.73 12.26
C LYS A 53 6.19 5.65 13.52
N GLN A 54 6.36 6.77 14.23
CA GLN A 54 7.13 6.81 15.48
C GLN A 54 6.46 5.98 16.58
N THR A 55 5.15 6.11 16.75
CA THR A 55 4.38 5.30 17.71
C THR A 55 4.54 3.82 17.41
N VAL A 56 4.31 3.38 16.17
CA VAL A 56 4.49 1.96 15.77
C VAL A 56 5.92 1.50 16.02
N ARG A 57 6.93 2.32 15.72
CA ARG A 57 8.34 1.98 15.98
C ARG A 57 8.61 1.78 17.47
N GLN A 58 8.11 2.66 18.32
CA GLN A 58 8.28 2.58 19.77
C GLN A 58 7.64 1.31 20.33
N GLU A 59 6.40 1.02 19.92
CA GLU A 59 5.69 -0.20 20.30
C GLU A 59 6.47 -1.44 19.90
N LEU A 60 6.86 -1.55 18.63
CA LEU A 60 7.62 -2.70 18.17
C LEU A 60 8.96 -2.85 18.92
N GLN A 61 9.63 -1.76 19.29
CA GLN A 61 10.88 -1.80 20.07
C GLN A 61 10.66 -2.31 21.49
N GLY A 62 9.46 -2.12 22.06
CA GLY A 62 9.06 -2.73 23.33
C GLY A 62 8.99 -4.25 23.25
N TYR A 63 8.50 -4.80 22.14
CA TYR A 63 8.39 -6.25 21.92
C TYR A 63 9.71 -6.90 21.47
N PHE A 64 10.50 -6.18 20.66
CA PHE A 64 11.72 -6.71 20.08
C PHE A 64 12.92 -5.88 20.50
N ARG A 65 13.89 -6.54 21.15
CA ARG A 65 15.17 -5.93 21.54
C ARG A 65 15.93 -5.28 20.37
N VAL A 66 15.77 -5.82 19.14
CA VAL A 66 16.31 -5.25 17.90
C VAL A 66 15.35 -5.50 16.73
N LEU A 67 14.67 -4.45 16.24
CA LEU A 67 14.02 -4.49 14.93
C LEU A 67 15.05 -4.22 13.85
N ARG A 68 15.35 -5.25 13.07
CA ARG A 68 16.32 -5.10 11.98
C ARG A 68 15.80 -4.20 10.84
N ARG A 69 14.47 -4.07 10.65
CA ARG A 69 13.83 -3.35 9.52
C ARG A 69 12.40 -2.86 9.84
N PRO A 70 12.20 -1.90 10.77
CA PRO A 70 10.87 -1.38 11.08
C PRO A 70 10.16 -0.76 9.87
N GLU A 71 10.91 -0.17 8.94
CA GLU A 71 10.39 0.40 7.69
C GLU A 71 9.75 -0.64 6.76
N LEU A 72 10.30 -1.86 6.72
CA LEU A 72 9.73 -2.96 5.94
C LEU A 72 8.41 -3.46 6.56
N ALA A 73 8.35 -3.51 7.89
CA ALA A 73 7.12 -3.85 8.61
C ALA A 73 6.01 -2.82 8.32
N LEU A 74 6.34 -1.52 8.43
CA LEU A 74 5.42 -0.44 8.08
C LEU A 74 4.96 -0.50 6.62
N TYR A 75 5.89 -0.79 5.69
CA TYR A 75 5.56 -0.93 4.27
C TYR A 75 4.54 -2.05 4.03
N VAL A 76 4.81 -3.23 4.58
CA VAL A 76 3.91 -4.38 4.47
C VAL A 76 2.55 -4.07 5.09
N ALA A 77 2.53 -3.43 6.28
CA ALA A 77 1.29 -3.10 6.95
C ALA A 77 0.45 -2.08 6.14
N GLY A 78 1.09 -1.05 5.61
CA GLY A 78 0.44 -0.08 4.72
C GLY A 78 -0.11 -0.73 3.45
N LEU A 79 0.66 -1.61 2.81
CA LEU A 79 0.20 -2.37 1.64
C LEU A 79 -1.00 -3.29 1.96
N CYS A 80 -0.97 -4.00 3.09
CA CYS A 80 -2.08 -4.84 3.55
C CYS A 80 -3.38 -4.04 3.71
N ILE A 81 -3.31 -2.89 4.38
CA ILE A 81 -4.46 -2.00 4.55
C ILE A 81 -4.94 -1.52 3.18
N LEU A 82 -4.03 -1.02 2.34
CA LEU A 82 -4.38 -0.49 1.04
C LEU A 82 -5.06 -1.54 0.15
N ILE A 83 -4.49 -2.75 0.05
CA ILE A 83 -5.09 -3.86 -0.73
C ILE A 83 -6.45 -4.25 -0.16
N GLN A 84 -6.59 -4.31 1.17
CA GLN A 84 -7.88 -4.61 1.80
C GLN A 84 -8.94 -3.54 1.49
N ARG A 85 -8.56 -2.25 1.49
CA ARG A 85 -9.47 -1.16 1.10
C ARG A 85 -9.83 -1.25 -0.38
N THR A 86 -8.85 -1.49 -1.24
CA THR A 86 -9.06 -1.62 -2.68
C THR A 86 -9.99 -2.79 -3.02
N THR A 87 -9.77 -3.96 -2.44
CA THR A 87 -10.62 -5.16 -2.67
C THR A 87 -12.06 -4.95 -2.19
N LYS A 88 -12.28 -4.13 -1.16
CA LYS A 88 -13.63 -3.78 -0.67
C LYS A 88 -14.32 -2.71 -1.52
N SER A 89 -13.58 -1.73 -2.03
CA SER A 89 -14.14 -0.56 -2.72
C SER A 89 -14.19 -0.71 -4.25
N ILE A 90 -13.36 -1.57 -4.82
CA ILE A 90 -13.27 -1.81 -6.26
C ILE A 90 -13.69 -3.26 -6.52
N PRO A 91 -14.75 -3.51 -7.32
CA PRO A 91 -15.06 -4.83 -7.82
C PRO A 91 -13.87 -5.35 -8.63
N LEU A 92 -13.23 -6.40 -8.13
CA LEU A 92 -12.12 -7.03 -8.82
C LEU A 92 -12.62 -8.32 -9.48
N ASP A 93 -12.34 -8.46 -10.77
CA ASP A 93 -12.48 -9.74 -11.44
C ASP A 93 -11.48 -10.78 -10.87
N ARG A 94 -11.66 -12.05 -11.25
CA ARG A 94 -10.78 -13.15 -10.80
C ARG A 94 -9.36 -13.03 -11.36
N GLY A 95 -9.17 -12.31 -12.47
CA GLY A 95 -7.88 -12.09 -13.12
C GLY A 95 -7.10 -10.89 -12.56
N ALA A 96 -7.72 -10.08 -11.70
CA ALA A 96 -7.17 -8.78 -11.36
C ALA A 96 -5.83 -8.88 -10.63
N GLN A 97 -4.87 -8.06 -11.06
CA GLN A 97 -3.49 -8.07 -10.58
C GLN A 97 -3.13 -6.76 -9.87
N PHE A 98 -2.43 -6.86 -8.76
CA PHE A 98 -1.81 -5.75 -8.06
C PHE A 98 -0.35 -5.62 -8.51
N LEU A 99 -0.05 -4.55 -9.25
CA LEU A 99 1.30 -4.13 -9.61
C LEU A 99 1.81 -3.17 -8.53
N ILE A 100 2.73 -3.64 -7.70
CA ILE A 100 3.31 -2.88 -6.59
C ILE A 100 4.68 -2.35 -6.99
N ASP A 101 4.93 -1.05 -6.79
CA ASP A 101 6.25 -0.47 -7.06
C ASP A 101 7.32 -1.07 -6.14
N ASN A 102 8.51 -1.30 -6.69
CA ASN A 102 9.59 -1.98 -5.98
C ASN A 102 10.45 -1.05 -5.12
N GLU A 103 9.91 -0.59 -4.00
CA GLU A 103 10.61 0.25 -3.02
C GLU A 103 11.78 -0.49 -2.33
N PHE A 104 11.64 -1.80 -2.12
CA PHE A 104 12.62 -2.63 -1.39
C PHE A 104 13.16 -3.76 -2.28
N SER A 105 14.05 -3.41 -3.21
CA SER A 105 14.68 -4.37 -4.12
C SER A 105 15.34 -5.54 -3.37
N GLY A 106 15.06 -6.77 -3.81
CA GLY A 106 15.54 -8.01 -3.19
C GLY A 106 14.74 -8.47 -1.96
N LYS A 107 13.64 -7.79 -1.61
CA LYS A 107 12.73 -8.16 -0.52
C LYS A 107 11.35 -8.61 -1.00
N GLU A 108 11.14 -8.70 -2.30
CA GLU A 108 9.85 -8.97 -2.95
C GLU A 108 9.24 -10.29 -2.45
N ARG A 109 10.08 -11.34 -2.29
CA ARG A 109 9.62 -12.63 -1.75
C ARG A 109 9.14 -12.51 -0.31
N GLU A 110 9.86 -11.75 0.52
CA GLU A 110 9.50 -11.55 1.93
C GLU A 110 8.21 -10.73 2.05
N ILE A 111 8.12 -9.62 1.30
CA ILE A 111 6.93 -8.76 1.26
C ILE A 111 5.74 -9.57 0.79
N ARG A 112 5.85 -10.29 -0.34
CA ARG A 112 4.77 -11.15 -0.86
C ARG A 112 4.29 -12.15 0.18
N GLY A 113 5.22 -12.83 0.87
CA GLY A 113 4.87 -13.81 1.90
C GLY A 113 4.04 -13.20 3.03
N ARG A 114 4.45 -12.04 3.54
CA ARG A 114 3.71 -11.35 4.61
C ARG A 114 2.35 -10.82 4.13
N LEU A 115 2.29 -10.24 2.93
CA LEU A 115 1.03 -9.80 2.33
C LEU A 115 0.05 -10.95 2.18
N LEU A 116 0.48 -12.09 1.63
CA LEU A 116 -0.39 -13.24 1.44
C LEU A 116 -0.86 -13.83 2.76
N ASN A 117 0.02 -13.90 3.77
CA ASN A 117 -0.38 -14.38 5.09
C ASN A 117 -1.49 -13.52 5.68
N TYR A 118 -1.37 -12.19 5.59
CA TYR A 118 -2.41 -11.29 6.08
C TYR A 118 -3.68 -11.35 5.22
N ILE A 119 -3.56 -11.19 3.90
CA ILE A 119 -4.73 -11.13 3.00
C ILE A 119 -5.53 -12.42 3.08
N ARG A 120 -4.89 -13.58 3.23
CA ARG A 120 -5.59 -14.88 3.32
C ARG A 120 -6.34 -15.12 4.61
N THR A 121 -6.12 -14.31 5.65
CA THR A 121 -7.02 -14.34 6.82
C THR A 121 -8.39 -13.72 6.50
N ILE A 122 -8.45 -12.87 5.48
CA ILE A 122 -9.65 -12.16 5.04
C ILE A 122 -10.25 -12.81 3.79
N ASP A 123 -9.41 -13.17 2.82
CA ASP A 123 -9.76 -13.87 1.57
C ASP A 123 -8.88 -15.12 1.41
N PRO A 124 -9.28 -16.28 1.97
CA PRO A 124 -8.50 -17.52 1.87
C PRO A 124 -8.20 -17.96 0.43
N GLY A 125 -9.00 -17.52 -0.54
CA GLY A 125 -8.85 -17.83 -1.96
C GLY A 125 -7.84 -16.93 -2.69
N PHE A 126 -7.22 -15.96 -2.02
CA PHE A 126 -6.37 -14.99 -2.69
C PHE A 126 -5.13 -15.64 -3.32
N ALA A 127 -5.08 -15.59 -4.65
CA ALA A 127 -4.02 -16.18 -5.47
C ALA A 127 -2.73 -15.34 -5.39
N LYS A 128 -1.59 -16.02 -5.25
CA LYS A 128 -0.28 -15.35 -5.09
C LYS A 128 0.17 -14.62 -6.35
N GLU A 129 -0.29 -15.09 -7.50
CA GLU A 129 -0.03 -14.59 -8.84
C GLU A 129 -0.62 -13.19 -9.04
N ARG A 130 -1.63 -12.82 -8.23
CA ARG A 130 -2.22 -11.49 -8.23
C ARG A 130 -1.29 -10.42 -7.64
N ILE A 131 -0.14 -10.77 -7.06
CA ILE A 131 0.83 -9.79 -6.52
C ILE A 131 2.11 -9.80 -7.36
N VAL A 132 2.24 -8.76 -8.17
CA VAL A 132 3.39 -8.53 -9.04
C VAL A 132 4.18 -7.33 -8.51
N PHE A 133 5.50 -7.48 -8.42
CA PHE A 133 6.39 -6.35 -8.13
C PHE A 133 7.03 -5.91 -9.44
N GLY A 134 7.02 -4.61 -9.71
CA GLY A 134 7.61 -4.03 -10.90
C GLY A 134 8.01 -2.59 -10.67
N ARG A 135 8.87 -2.03 -11.53
CA ARG A 135 9.16 -0.60 -11.49
C ARG A 135 8.01 0.15 -12.12
N MET A 136 7.41 1.07 -11.39
CA MET A 136 6.44 2.00 -11.92
C MET A 136 7.13 3.32 -12.29
N GLY A 137 6.81 3.81 -13.49
CA GLY A 137 7.33 5.09 -13.96
C GLY A 137 6.61 6.25 -13.28
N ARG A 138 7.26 7.42 -13.23
CA ARG A 138 6.69 8.68 -12.72
C ARG A 138 5.41 9.14 -13.43
N ASN A 139 5.06 8.51 -14.55
CA ASN A 139 3.86 8.79 -15.32
C ASN A 139 2.68 7.89 -14.95
N SER A 140 2.88 6.88 -14.08
CA SER A 140 1.80 6.00 -13.63
C SER A 140 0.72 6.80 -12.89
N PRO A 141 -0.56 6.42 -13.01
CA PRO A 141 -1.64 7.06 -12.25
C PRO A 141 -1.41 7.00 -10.74
N ALA A 142 -1.00 5.85 -10.22
CA ALA A 142 -0.73 5.65 -8.79
C ALA A 142 0.38 6.59 -8.28
N TYR A 143 1.48 6.75 -9.02
CA TYR A 143 2.54 7.70 -8.67
C TYR A 143 2.02 9.12 -8.59
N LYS A 144 1.26 9.56 -9.61
CA LYS A 144 0.70 10.92 -9.69
C LYS A 144 -0.21 11.21 -8.50
N ILE A 145 -1.08 10.26 -8.14
CA ILE A 145 -2.00 10.39 -7.01
C ILE A 145 -1.25 10.41 -5.68
N ALA A 146 -0.31 9.48 -5.45
CA ALA A 146 0.48 9.46 -4.22
C ALA A 146 1.29 10.76 -4.04
N ARG A 147 1.89 11.26 -5.13
CA ARG A 147 2.63 12.53 -5.13
C ARG A 147 1.72 13.74 -4.87
N ALA A 148 0.55 13.78 -5.49
CA ALA A 148 -0.43 14.84 -5.25
C ALA A 148 -0.87 14.83 -3.78
N GLY A 149 -1.23 13.65 -3.24
CA GLY A 149 -1.66 13.50 -1.85
C GLY A 149 -0.60 14.00 -0.87
N ARG A 150 0.67 13.67 -1.11
CA ARG A 150 1.78 14.16 -0.29
C ARG A 150 1.95 15.68 -0.37
N ARG A 151 1.77 16.28 -1.55
CA ARG A 151 1.84 17.74 -1.71
C ARG A 151 0.72 18.44 -0.96
N ALA A 152 -0.52 17.97 -1.10
CA ALA A 152 -1.65 18.56 -0.38
C ALA A 152 -1.45 18.52 1.13
N ARG A 153 -0.90 17.41 1.65
CA ARG A 153 -0.58 17.30 3.07
C ARG A 153 0.46 18.30 3.56
N ALA A 154 1.51 18.52 2.77
CA ALA A 154 2.50 19.55 3.06
C ALA A 154 1.89 20.97 3.09
N GLU A 155 0.79 21.17 2.36
CA GLU A 155 0.01 22.42 2.30
C GLU A 155 -1.12 22.46 3.37
N GLY A 156 -1.20 21.46 4.27
CA GLY A 156 -2.23 21.40 5.32
C GLY A 156 -3.61 20.91 4.85
N SER A 157 -3.69 20.34 3.64
CA SER A 157 -4.91 19.85 3.01
C SER A 157 -4.91 18.32 2.83
N ILE A 158 -6.06 17.76 2.47
CA ILE A 158 -6.25 16.33 2.17
C ILE A 158 -6.88 16.23 0.78
N ILE A 159 -6.41 15.28 -0.04
CA ILE A 159 -6.98 15.05 -1.37
C ILE A 159 -8.10 14.04 -1.29
N GLY A 160 -9.28 14.43 -1.78
CA GLY A 160 -10.44 13.54 -1.93
C GLY A 160 -10.74 12.78 -0.64
N ASP A 161 -10.92 11.47 -0.78
CA ASP A 161 -11.27 10.57 0.33
C ASP A 161 -10.04 9.89 0.95
N ALA A 162 -8.89 10.57 1.02
CA ALA A 162 -7.69 9.98 1.59
C ALA A 162 -7.86 9.65 3.09
N GLU A 163 -7.58 8.41 3.46
CA GLU A 163 -7.71 7.90 4.82
C GLU A 163 -6.42 8.15 5.63
N LEU A 164 -6.55 8.75 6.82
CA LEU A 164 -5.47 8.83 7.79
C LEU A 164 -5.38 7.51 8.57
N ILE A 165 -4.24 6.83 8.48
CA ILE A 165 -4.02 5.55 9.14
C ILE A 165 -3.52 5.75 10.56
N SER A 166 -4.14 5.09 11.52
CA SER A 166 -3.74 5.09 12.93
C SER A 166 -2.62 4.09 13.21
N ALA A 167 -1.92 4.28 14.34
CA ALA A 167 -0.93 3.31 14.81
C ALA A 167 -1.56 1.95 15.13
N GLU A 168 -2.75 1.95 15.73
CA GLU A 168 -3.52 0.74 16.06
C GLU A 168 -3.83 -0.10 14.81
N GLN A 169 -4.25 0.53 13.72
CA GLN A 169 -4.51 -0.18 12.46
C GLN A 169 -3.25 -0.88 11.93
N LEU A 170 -2.10 -0.22 11.97
CA LEU A 170 -0.83 -0.80 11.53
C LEU A 170 -0.37 -1.92 12.47
N LEU A 171 -0.48 -1.73 13.78
CA LEU A 171 -0.12 -2.72 14.78
C LEU A 171 -0.98 -3.97 14.67
N THR A 172 -2.30 -3.80 14.48
CA THR A 172 -3.25 -4.90 14.25
C THR A 172 -2.83 -5.76 13.06
N VAL A 173 -2.48 -5.12 11.94
CA VAL A 173 -2.00 -5.82 10.74
C VAL A 173 -0.68 -6.56 10.99
N LEU A 174 0.16 -6.02 11.87
CA LEU A 174 1.41 -6.63 12.30
C LEU A 174 1.24 -7.73 13.37
N GLY A 175 0.01 -7.96 13.85
CA GLY A 175 -0.31 -8.96 14.87
C GLY A 175 -0.11 -8.48 16.31
N PHE A 176 -0.13 -7.18 16.54
CA PHE A 176 -0.07 -6.55 17.87
C PHE A 176 -1.44 -5.92 18.17
N SER A 177 -2.11 -6.41 19.21
CA SER A 177 -3.42 -5.97 19.69
C SER A 177 -3.40 -5.83 21.20
#